data_AF-A0A369M122-F1
#
_entry.id   AF-A0A369M122-F1
#
_cell.length_a   1.000
_cell.length_b   1.000
_cell.length_c   1.000
_cell.angle_alpha   90.00
_cell.angle_beta   90.00
_cell.angle_gamma   90.00
#
_symmetry.space_group_name_H-M   'P 1'
#
loop_
_entity.id
_entity.type
_entity.pdbx_description
1 polymer ?
#
loop_
_entity_poly.entity_id
_entity_poly.type
_entity_poly.pdbx_seq_one_letter_code
_entity_poly.pdbx_strand_id
1 'polypeptide(L)'
;MRKRLLSLVTALVLACSLAPGIALADPGDPIPVTIEVGANGVPVDAPGDGWTYENDKLTLQAGYAFTLEGGTLSVRVYNFGTIEGGTFEESVFNGSDEGEGAGIIAGGTFSNYVYNYEGSVISGGAFNDGGYNNGLRNEGVVSGGEFKIDVNNSGTIEGEGVFNAYIQNGNTRFEPGQNKSCIISGGTFSANIDNFGTIEGGSFSGEILSGGIIAGGMFSSTSSVTSNDEGTTTGGGTISNGTFKGLVTNGDSDPDYNAAAITGGTFEGTVTNYDAIEDGAFSFRVTNKEIGTISGGTFLSDVTNRGAIGGGFFALPIICEGGTVSASTFPVHTALTGLSIAETANAELVASFEKDSEEINCFMLKAAEEYQLPDAIAVSLGSADGPKLAAGTDYTYDAATGAVAIKKGAASGPLLLTASGVPVVAPAPEPAPPTPDSRPPTSDAKLLAATGDSAIPTVVAGIALLAAGALAASAAARRNRRTHRR
;
A
#
# COMPACT_ATOMS: atom_id res chain seq x y z
N MET A 1 -20.80 -3.54 -0.84
CA MET A 1 -19.65 -4.47 -0.70
C MET A 1 -19.41 -5.39 -1.91
N ARG A 2 -20.40 -5.75 -2.74
CA ARG A 2 -20.17 -6.60 -3.95
C ARG A 2 -19.46 -5.92 -5.13
N LYS A 3 -19.34 -4.59 -5.16
CA LYS A 3 -18.66 -3.84 -6.25
C LYS A 3 -17.15 -3.65 -6.04
N ARG A 4 -16.66 -3.71 -4.79
CA ARG A 4 -15.22 -3.59 -4.49
C ARG A 4 -14.44 -4.91 -4.68
N LEU A 5 -15.11 -6.06 -4.55
CA LEU A 5 -14.50 -7.35 -4.91
C LEU A 5 -14.34 -7.54 -6.42
N LEU A 6 -15.21 -6.94 -7.25
CA LEU A 6 -15.10 -7.09 -8.69
C LEU A 6 -13.91 -6.30 -9.24
N SER A 7 -13.63 -5.10 -8.72
CA SER A 7 -12.46 -4.30 -9.13
C SER A 7 -11.11 -4.96 -8.76
N LEU A 8 -11.04 -5.63 -7.60
CA LEU A 8 -9.83 -6.32 -7.16
C LEU A 8 -9.58 -7.62 -7.95
N VAL A 9 -10.66 -8.30 -8.37
CA VAL A 9 -10.57 -9.50 -9.22
C VAL A 9 -10.29 -9.11 -10.68
N THR A 10 -10.81 -7.99 -11.18
CA THR A 10 -10.45 -7.52 -12.53
C THR A 10 -8.99 -7.07 -12.60
N ALA A 11 -8.45 -6.43 -11.55
CA ALA A 11 -7.03 -6.05 -11.52
C ALA A 11 -6.09 -7.28 -11.39
N LEU A 12 -6.47 -8.29 -10.59
CA LEU A 12 -5.70 -9.53 -10.46
C LEU A 12 -5.76 -10.41 -11.72
N VAL A 13 -6.84 -10.34 -12.49
CA VAL A 13 -6.97 -11.04 -13.78
C VAL A 13 -6.26 -10.29 -14.91
N LEU A 14 -6.15 -8.97 -14.86
CA LEU A 14 -5.42 -8.18 -15.86
C LEU A 14 -3.89 -8.25 -15.69
N ALA A 15 -3.40 -8.43 -14.46
CA ALA A 15 -1.98 -8.64 -14.17
C ALA A 15 -1.47 -10.03 -14.59
N CYS A 16 -2.36 -11.02 -14.78
CA CYS A 16 -2.00 -12.34 -15.30
C CYS A 16 -2.14 -12.48 -16.83
N SER A 17 -2.55 -11.42 -17.56
CA SER A 17 -2.88 -11.51 -18.98
C SER A 17 -2.05 -10.62 -19.90
N LEU A 18 -0.97 -10.00 -19.41
CA LEU A 18 -0.10 -9.12 -20.20
C LEU A 18 1.36 -9.58 -20.21
N ALA A 19 1.60 -10.89 -20.17
CA ALA A 19 2.80 -11.39 -20.82
C ALA A 19 2.64 -11.08 -22.31
N PRO A 20 3.54 -10.29 -22.95
CA PRO A 20 3.58 -10.26 -24.40
C PRO A 20 3.85 -11.68 -24.86
N GLY A 21 2.80 -12.36 -25.29
CA GLY A 21 2.89 -13.65 -25.95
C GLY A 21 3.66 -13.44 -27.23
N ILE A 22 4.99 -13.56 -27.16
CA ILE A 22 5.80 -13.90 -28.31
C ILE A 22 5.27 -15.27 -28.73
N ALA A 23 4.43 -15.27 -29.75
CA ALA A 23 4.08 -16.48 -30.47
C ALA A 23 5.38 -16.99 -31.12
N LEU A 24 6.17 -17.74 -30.35
CA LEU A 24 7.18 -18.61 -30.92
C LEU A 24 6.42 -19.60 -31.79
N ALA A 25 6.55 -19.45 -33.11
CA ALA A 25 6.16 -20.46 -34.06
C ALA A 25 6.86 -21.75 -33.64
N ASP A 26 6.11 -22.77 -33.21
CA ASP A 26 6.59 -24.07 -32.70
C ASP A 26 7.65 -24.67 -33.65
N PRO A 27 8.94 -24.46 -33.38
CA PRO A 27 10.01 -25.08 -34.12
C PRO A 27 10.27 -26.36 -33.33
N GLY A 28 9.66 -27.48 -33.74
CA GLY A 28 9.58 -28.69 -32.93
C GLY A 28 10.85 -29.04 -32.14
N ASP A 29 10.67 -29.69 -30.97
CA ASP A 29 11.67 -29.86 -29.91
C ASP A 29 13.15 -29.75 -30.35
N PRO A 30 13.94 -28.83 -29.77
CA PRO A 30 15.31 -28.60 -30.19
C PRO A 30 16.15 -29.87 -30.06
N ILE A 31 17.04 -30.09 -31.03
CA ILE A 31 17.87 -31.30 -31.07
C ILE A 31 18.95 -31.20 -29.98
N PRO A 32 19.03 -32.14 -29.02
CA PRO A 32 20.02 -32.09 -27.96
C PRO A 32 21.42 -32.43 -28.48
N VAL A 33 22.41 -31.65 -28.04
CA VAL A 33 23.82 -31.77 -28.40
C VAL A 33 24.67 -31.58 -27.14
N THR A 34 25.55 -32.53 -26.87
CA THR A 34 26.58 -32.41 -25.83
C THR A 34 27.90 -32.03 -26.47
N ILE A 35 28.55 -30.98 -25.95
CA ILE A 35 29.89 -30.57 -26.37
C ILE A 35 30.86 -30.86 -25.22
N GLU A 36 31.81 -31.75 -25.45
CA GLU A 36 32.85 -32.06 -24.46
C GLU A 36 33.94 -30.96 -24.48
N VAL A 37 34.22 -30.39 -23.31
CA VAL A 37 35.21 -29.33 -23.13
C VAL A 37 36.50 -29.93 -22.54
N GLY A 38 37.61 -29.70 -23.24
CA GLY A 38 38.92 -30.18 -22.83
C GLY A 38 39.49 -29.39 -21.66
N ALA A 39 40.54 -29.93 -21.03
CA ALA A 39 41.23 -29.30 -19.90
C ALA A 39 41.86 -27.92 -20.23
N ASN A 40 42.01 -27.59 -21.51
CA ASN A 40 42.47 -26.29 -22.01
C ASN A 40 41.32 -25.29 -22.26
N GLY A 41 40.08 -25.63 -21.91
CA GLY A 41 38.92 -24.74 -21.99
C GLY A 41 38.31 -24.59 -23.39
N VAL A 42 38.64 -25.48 -24.33
CA VAL A 42 38.10 -25.47 -25.71
C VAL A 42 37.38 -26.80 -26.01
N PRO A 43 36.44 -26.84 -26.98
CA PRO A 43 35.81 -28.09 -27.42
C PRO A 43 36.85 -29.12 -27.89
N VAL A 44 36.70 -30.40 -27.51
CA VAL A 44 37.60 -31.48 -27.97
C VAL A 44 37.17 -32.12 -29.28
N ASP A 45 35.86 -32.08 -29.56
CA ASP A 45 35.28 -32.67 -30.75
C ASP A 45 35.45 -31.76 -31.97
N ALA A 46 35.43 -32.38 -33.16
CA ALA A 46 35.33 -31.60 -34.38
C ALA A 46 33.94 -30.92 -34.45
N PRO A 47 33.84 -29.71 -35.03
CA PRO A 47 32.56 -29.06 -35.32
C PRO A 47 31.57 -30.03 -35.96
N GLY A 48 30.31 -29.99 -35.50
CA GLY A 48 29.29 -30.97 -35.85
C GLY A 48 27.90 -30.36 -35.97
N ASP A 49 26.87 -31.19 -35.89
CA ASP A 49 25.49 -30.75 -36.04
C ASP A 49 25.15 -29.63 -35.05
N GLY A 50 24.83 -28.46 -35.61
CA GLY A 50 24.37 -27.30 -34.85
C GLY A 50 25.46 -26.42 -34.23
N TRP A 51 26.76 -26.71 -34.36
CA TRP A 51 27.78 -25.84 -33.75
C TRP A 51 29.11 -25.78 -34.52
N THR A 52 29.79 -24.64 -34.39
CA THR A 52 31.12 -24.41 -34.99
C THR A 52 32.09 -23.80 -34.00
N TYR A 53 33.38 -24.14 -34.13
CA TYR A 53 34.46 -23.55 -33.35
C TYR A 53 35.60 -23.14 -34.28
N GLU A 54 35.76 -21.83 -34.48
CA GLU A 54 36.78 -21.25 -35.35
C GLU A 54 37.27 -19.92 -34.77
N ASN A 55 38.57 -19.63 -34.85
CA ASN A 55 39.15 -18.36 -34.39
C ASN A 55 38.77 -17.99 -32.95
N ASP A 56 38.82 -18.95 -32.02
CA ASP A 56 38.46 -18.80 -30.59
C ASP A 56 37.02 -18.31 -30.36
N LYS A 57 36.12 -18.61 -31.31
CA LYS A 57 34.69 -18.31 -31.28
C LYS A 57 33.90 -19.60 -31.41
N LEU A 58 33.11 -19.93 -30.38
CA LEU A 58 32.10 -20.98 -30.41
C LEU A 58 30.76 -20.39 -30.87
N THR A 59 30.17 -20.96 -31.92
CA THR A 59 28.83 -20.56 -32.39
C THR A 59 27.87 -21.72 -32.23
N LEU A 60 26.73 -21.49 -31.58
CA LEU A 60 25.66 -22.45 -31.33
C LEU A 60 24.46 -22.06 -32.19
N GLN A 61 24.00 -22.94 -33.08
CA GLN A 61 22.98 -22.65 -34.08
C GLN A 61 21.56 -22.85 -33.52
N ALA A 62 20.60 -22.14 -34.13
CA ALA A 62 19.18 -22.28 -33.83
C ALA A 62 18.65 -23.70 -34.11
N GLY A 63 17.65 -24.12 -33.33
CA GLY A 63 17.03 -25.46 -33.45
C GLY A 63 17.75 -26.57 -32.66
N TYR A 64 18.80 -26.23 -31.92
CA TYR A 64 19.56 -27.17 -31.09
C TYR A 64 19.57 -26.74 -29.62
N ALA A 65 19.70 -27.72 -28.73
CA ALA A 65 19.84 -27.55 -27.30
C ALA A 65 21.20 -28.08 -26.84
N PHE A 66 22.00 -27.25 -26.17
CA PHE A 66 23.40 -27.50 -25.90
C PHE A 66 23.67 -27.68 -24.40
N THR A 67 24.36 -28.76 -24.07
CA THR A 67 24.96 -28.97 -22.74
C THR A 67 26.47 -29.12 -22.88
N LEU A 68 27.24 -28.38 -22.09
CA LEU A 68 28.69 -28.50 -22.06
C LEU A 68 29.14 -29.35 -20.88
N GLU A 69 29.99 -30.35 -21.15
CA GLU A 69 30.53 -31.31 -20.17
C GLU A 69 32.08 -31.29 -20.19
N GLY A 70 32.71 -32.06 -19.30
CA GLY A 70 34.17 -32.23 -19.24
C GLY A 70 34.96 -31.14 -18.48
N GLY A 71 34.55 -29.87 -18.55
CA GLY A 71 35.26 -28.77 -17.90
C GLY A 71 34.60 -27.39 -18.00
N THR A 72 35.40 -26.35 -17.75
CA THR A 72 35.02 -24.94 -17.91
C THR A 72 35.39 -24.47 -19.31
N LEU A 73 34.45 -23.87 -20.03
CA LEU A 73 34.69 -23.28 -21.34
C LEU A 73 35.30 -21.88 -21.21
N SER A 74 36.45 -21.67 -21.80
CA SER A 74 37.22 -20.41 -21.74
C SER A 74 37.35 -19.77 -23.14
N VAL A 75 36.27 -19.78 -23.92
CA VAL A 75 36.17 -19.14 -25.24
C VAL A 75 34.87 -18.35 -25.37
N ARG A 76 34.83 -17.34 -26.25
CA ARG A 76 33.61 -16.55 -26.48
C ARG A 76 32.54 -17.39 -27.16
N VAL A 77 31.30 -17.24 -26.71
CA VAL A 77 30.14 -18.00 -27.22
C VAL A 77 29.14 -17.08 -27.88
N TYR A 78 28.70 -17.43 -29.08
CA TYR A 78 27.57 -16.80 -29.78
C TYR A 78 26.44 -17.82 -29.86
N ASN A 79 25.38 -17.57 -29.10
CA ASN A 79 24.27 -18.49 -28.96
C ASN A 79 23.05 -18.05 -29.77
N PHE A 80 22.66 -18.86 -30.74
CA PHE A 80 21.40 -18.75 -31.48
C PHE A 80 20.45 -19.93 -31.18
N GLY A 81 20.90 -20.91 -30.39
CA GLY A 81 20.12 -22.06 -29.94
C GLY A 81 19.73 -21.95 -28.47
N THR A 82 19.61 -23.09 -27.79
CA THR A 82 19.31 -23.16 -26.35
C THR A 82 20.52 -23.64 -25.57
N ILE A 83 21.02 -22.87 -24.61
CA ILE A 83 22.00 -23.35 -23.63
C ILE A 83 21.24 -23.94 -22.44
N GLU A 84 21.37 -25.25 -22.22
CA GLU A 84 20.75 -25.96 -21.08
C GLU A 84 21.71 -26.08 -19.88
N GLY A 85 23.02 -26.12 -20.12
CA GLY A 85 24.01 -26.30 -19.08
C GLY A 85 25.46 -26.11 -19.54
N GLY A 86 26.37 -25.96 -18.57
CA GLY A 86 27.79 -25.71 -18.81
C GLY A 86 28.38 -24.68 -17.84
N THR A 87 29.71 -24.53 -17.86
CA THR A 87 30.42 -23.46 -17.13
C THR A 87 31.19 -22.60 -18.12
N PHE A 88 31.01 -21.28 -18.08
CA PHE A 88 31.54 -20.32 -19.04
C PHE A 88 32.39 -19.25 -18.34
N GLU A 89 33.66 -19.16 -18.71
CA GLU A 89 34.64 -18.17 -18.19
C GLU A 89 34.76 -16.92 -19.06
N GLU A 90 34.38 -17.01 -20.33
CA GLU A 90 34.45 -15.90 -21.29
C GLU A 90 33.04 -15.38 -21.62
N SER A 91 32.99 -14.25 -22.34
CA SER A 91 31.72 -13.59 -22.64
C SER A 91 30.78 -14.45 -23.50
N VAL A 92 29.48 -14.39 -23.18
CA VAL A 92 28.41 -15.08 -23.91
C VAL A 92 27.47 -14.05 -24.54
N PHE A 93 27.27 -14.18 -25.85
CA PHE A 93 26.39 -13.35 -26.66
C PHE A 93 25.15 -14.20 -27.01
N ASN A 94 24.03 -13.94 -26.33
CA ASN A 94 22.76 -14.63 -26.54
C ASN A 94 21.94 -13.85 -27.58
N GLY A 95 21.88 -14.38 -28.79
CA GLY A 95 21.46 -13.68 -30.00
C GLY A 95 22.55 -12.71 -30.51
N SER A 96 22.19 -11.92 -31.53
CA SER A 96 23.00 -10.79 -32.01
C SER A 96 22.19 -9.90 -32.96
N ASP A 97 22.54 -8.62 -33.05
CA ASP A 97 21.97 -7.68 -34.03
C ASP A 97 22.34 -8.00 -35.49
N GLU A 98 23.41 -8.77 -35.70
CA GLU A 98 24.00 -9.07 -37.02
C GLU A 98 23.74 -10.50 -37.52
N GLY A 99 23.02 -11.33 -36.74
CA GLY A 99 22.92 -12.79 -36.95
C GLY A 99 21.50 -13.32 -37.13
N GLU A 100 21.40 -14.57 -37.55
CA GLU A 100 20.14 -15.26 -37.82
C GLU A 100 19.63 -16.01 -36.58
N GLY A 101 18.94 -15.33 -35.67
CA GLY A 101 18.11 -15.98 -34.64
C GLY A 101 18.21 -15.40 -33.23
N ALA A 102 17.16 -15.64 -32.45
CA ALA A 102 17.14 -15.34 -31.02
C ALA A 102 17.70 -16.53 -30.22
N GLY A 103 18.59 -16.27 -29.28
CA GLY A 103 19.14 -17.31 -28.41
C GLY A 103 18.32 -17.49 -27.12
N ILE A 104 18.41 -18.68 -26.53
CA ILE A 104 17.84 -19.00 -25.22
C ILE A 104 18.94 -19.47 -24.27
N ILE A 105 19.01 -18.88 -23.08
CA ILE A 105 19.78 -19.41 -21.95
C ILE A 105 18.78 -19.98 -20.95
N ALA A 106 18.72 -21.31 -20.83
CA ALA A 106 17.88 -22.02 -19.87
C ALA A 106 18.66 -22.46 -18.61
N GLY A 107 19.99 -22.58 -18.72
CA GLY A 107 20.85 -22.96 -17.61
C GLY A 107 22.33 -22.66 -17.85
N GLY A 108 23.18 -23.18 -16.97
CA GLY A 108 24.63 -22.95 -16.99
C GLY A 108 25.12 -21.97 -15.92
N THR A 109 26.44 -21.85 -15.82
CA THR A 109 27.15 -20.95 -14.90
C THR A 109 28.04 -20.00 -15.67
N PHE A 110 27.90 -18.70 -15.46
CA PHE A 110 28.58 -17.65 -16.22
C PHE A 110 29.41 -16.77 -15.27
N SER A 111 30.70 -16.59 -15.58
CA SER A 111 31.64 -15.82 -14.76
C SER A 111 32.11 -14.51 -15.43
N ASN A 112 31.57 -14.18 -16.60
CA ASN A 112 31.95 -13.01 -17.39
C ASN A 112 30.71 -12.31 -17.96
N TYR A 113 30.88 -11.34 -18.86
CA TYR A 113 29.79 -10.60 -19.46
C TYR A 113 28.83 -11.50 -20.23
N VAL A 114 27.54 -11.25 -20.02
CA VAL A 114 26.48 -11.84 -20.84
C VAL A 114 25.71 -10.73 -21.52
N TYR A 115 25.54 -10.86 -22.83
CA TYR A 115 24.75 -9.96 -23.66
C TYR A 115 23.49 -10.70 -24.08
N ASN A 116 22.32 -10.25 -23.64
CA ASN A 116 21.04 -10.77 -24.08
C ASN A 116 20.41 -9.80 -25.05
N TYR A 117 20.55 -10.06 -26.34
CA TYR A 117 20.07 -9.18 -27.39
C TYR A 117 18.54 -9.19 -27.51
N GLU A 118 18.01 -8.19 -28.22
CA GLU A 118 16.58 -8.11 -28.52
C GLU A 118 16.05 -9.43 -29.11
N GLY A 119 14.86 -9.84 -28.68
CA GLY A 119 14.24 -11.11 -29.07
C GLY A 119 14.79 -12.36 -28.35
N SER A 120 15.94 -12.28 -27.69
CA SER A 120 16.56 -13.39 -26.96
C SER A 120 16.06 -13.51 -25.52
N VAL A 121 16.12 -14.72 -24.96
CA VAL A 121 15.54 -15.05 -23.65
C VAL A 121 16.58 -15.64 -22.71
N ILE A 122 16.63 -15.14 -21.49
CA ILE A 122 17.24 -15.83 -20.35
C ILE A 122 16.11 -16.33 -19.45
N SER A 123 16.03 -17.64 -19.25
CA SER A 123 15.03 -18.29 -18.40
C SER A 123 15.65 -18.99 -17.18
N GLY A 124 16.98 -19.10 -17.13
CA GLY A 124 17.70 -19.69 -16.01
C GLY A 124 19.20 -19.47 -16.09
N GLY A 125 19.94 -20.12 -15.19
CA GLY A 125 21.39 -20.02 -15.06
C GLY A 125 21.85 -19.28 -13.81
N ALA A 126 23.15 -19.40 -13.51
CA ALA A 126 23.81 -18.73 -12.39
C ALA A 126 24.89 -17.78 -12.93
N PHE A 127 24.76 -16.50 -12.63
CA PHE A 127 25.63 -15.43 -13.12
C PHE A 127 26.43 -14.88 -11.95
N ASN A 128 27.71 -15.25 -11.90
CA ASN A 128 28.59 -14.96 -10.78
C ASN A 128 29.65 -13.92 -11.15
N ASP A 129 30.09 -13.15 -10.16
CA ASP A 129 31.25 -12.28 -10.30
C ASP A 129 32.52 -13.14 -10.41
N GLY A 130 33.10 -13.19 -11.61
CA GLY A 130 34.35 -13.89 -11.89
C GLY A 130 35.61 -13.07 -11.58
N GLY A 131 35.47 -11.87 -10.99
CA GLY A 131 36.55 -10.94 -10.70
C GLY A 131 36.88 -9.96 -11.84
N TYR A 132 35.99 -9.84 -12.83
CA TYR A 132 36.24 -9.07 -14.07
C TYR A 132 35.39 -7.80 -14.22
N ASN A 133 34.73 -7.31 -13.16
CA ASN A 133 33.69 -6.27 -13.27
C ASN A 133 32.70 -6.62 -14.39
N ASN A 134 32.15 -7.83 -14.36
CA ASN A 134 31.23 -8.33 -15.36
C ASN A 134 29.78 -7.93 -15.05
N GLY A 135 28.93 -7.98 -16.08
CA GLY A 135 27.51 -7.68 -15.94
C GLY A 135 26.68 -8.34 -17.03
N LEU A 136 25.37 -8.32 -16.83
CA LEU A 136 24.38 -8.64 -17.84
C LEU A 136 23.95 -7.35 -18.54
N ARG A 137 24.09 -7.29 -19.86
CA ARG A 137 23.40 -6.31 -20.69
C ARG A 137 22.17 -6.96 -21.30
N ASN A 138 20.98 -6.54 -20.87
CA ASN A 138 19.72 -7.10 -21.33
C ASN A 138 18.98 -6.13 -22.25
N GLU A 139 18.72 -6.55 -23.47
CA GLU A 139 17.84 -5.90 -24.46
C GLU A 139 16.66 -6.83 -24.81
N GLY A 140 16.76 -8.12 -24.49
CA GLY A 140 15.69 -9.10 -24.62
C GLY A 140 14.88 -9.30 -23.33
N VAL A 141 14.51 -10.56 -23.06
CA VAL A 141 13.70 -10.97 -21.91
C VAL A 141 14.53 -11.76 -20.90
N VAL A 142 14.44 -11.41 -19.62
CA VAL A 142 14.92 -12.22 -18.50
C VAL A 142 13.71 -12.67 -17.69
N SER A 143 13.44 -13.98 -17.66
CA SER A 143 12.31 -14.59 -16.94
C SER A 143 12.74 -15.43 -15.73
N GLY A 144 14.05 -15.66 -15.56
CA GLY A 144 14.61 -16.47 -14.48
C GLY A 144 16.14 -16.42 -14.43
N GLY A 145 16.70 -17.12 -13.43
CA GLY A 145 18.14 -17.15 -13.16
C GLY A 145 18.52 -16.52 -11.82
N GLU A 146 19.77 -16.72 -11.39
CA GLU A 146 20.36 -16.11 -10.20
C GLU A 146 21.50 -15.17 -10.61
N PHE A 147 21.37 -13.88 -10.31
CA PHE A 147 22.28 -12.82 -10.72
C PHE A 147 23.02 -12.25 -9.51
N LYS A 148 24.32 -12.50 -9.43
CA LYS A 148 25.26 -11.89 -8.47
C LYS A 148 26.20 -10.89 -9.16
N ILE A 149 25.80 -10.42 -10.33
CA ILE A 149 26.50 -9.46 -11.18
C ILE A 149 25.55 -8.32 -11.51
N ASP A 150 26.10 -7.18 -11.87
CA ASP A 150 25.29 -6.02 -12.22
C ASP A 150 24.44 -6.27 -13.47
N VAL A 151 23.22 -5.75 -13.48
CA VAL A 151 22.26 -5.93 -14.58
C VAL A 151 21.87 -4.58 -15.16
N ASN A 152 22.24 -4.36 -16.41
CA ASN A 152 21.82 -3.21 -17.20
C ASN A 152 20.64 -3.63 -18.08
N ASN A 153 19.43 -3.27 -17.66
CA ASN A 153 18.20 -3.62 -18.33
C ASN A 153 17.74 -2.50 -19.27
N SER A 154 17.74 -2.78 -20.56
CA SER A 154 17.08 -2.02 -21.63
C SER A 154 15.90 -2.78 -22.26
N GLY A 155 15.64 -4.01 -21.80
CA GLY A 155 14.53 -4.86 -22.23
C GLY A 155 13.54 -5.14 -21.09
N THR A 156 13.10 -6.39 -20.97
CA THR A 156 12.13 -6.82 -19.95
C THR A 156 12.74 -7.79 -18.95
N ILE A 157 12.51 -7.54 -17.66
CA ILE A 157 12.70 -8.50 -16.58
C ILE A 157 11.32 -8.92 -16.06
N GLU A 158 11.05 -10.21 -16.08
CA GLU A 158 9.81 -10.83 -15.66
C GLU A 158 10.07 -12.13 -14.89
N GLY A 159 9.00 -12.83 -14.49
CA GLY A 159 9.11 -14.15 -13.87
C GLY A 159 9.78 -14.14 -12.48
N GLU A 160 10.62 -15.14 -12.22
CA GLU A 160 11.08 -15.52 -10.88
C GLU A 160 12.62 -15.41 -10.72
N GLY A 161 13.26 -14.54 -11.50
CA GLY A 161 14.69 -14.26 -11.38
C GLY A 161 15.06 -13.71 -9.99
N VAL A 162 16.28 -14.03 -9.51
CA VAL A 162 16.82 -13.56 -8.23
C VAL A 162 18.02 -12.66 -8.48
N PHE A 163 17.94 -11.41 -8.04
CA PHE A 163 18.92 -10.36 -8.31
C PHE A 163 19.54 -9.85 -7.00
N ASN A 164 20.84 -10.11 -6.84
CA ASN A 164 21.61 -9.85 -5.63
C ASN A 164 22.77 -8.84 -5.83
N ALA A 165 22.87 -8.25 -7.01
CA ALA A 165 23.81 -7.19 -7.36
C ALA A 165 23.08 -6.04 -8.06
N TYR A 166 23.76 -4.92 -8.30
CA TYR A 166 23.11 -3.66 -8.70
C TYR A 166 22.33 -3.79 -10.01
N ILE A 167 21.19 -3.10 -10.10
CA ILE A 167 20.33 -3.10 -11.29
C ILE A 167 20.14 -1.68 -11.79
N GLN A 168 20.41 -1.46 -13.07
CA GLN A 168 20.01 -0.26 -13.78
C GLN A 168 18.85 -0.62 -14.71
N ASN A 169 17.66 -0.07 -14.47
CA ASN A 169 16.50 -0.24 -15.34
C ASN A 169 16.30 1.01 -16.20
N GLY A 170 16.64 0.92 -17.48
CA GLY A 170 16.72 2.05 -18.39
C GLY A 170 18.04 2.82 -18.25
N ASN A 171 18.10 4.02 -18.83
CA ASN A 171 19.31 4.83 -18.84
C ASN A 171 18.99 6.32 -18.84
N THR A 172 19.77 7.13 -18.13
CA THR A 172 19.64 8.60 -18.10
C THR A 172 19.84 9.26 -19.46
N ARG A 173 20.55 8.61 -20.38
CA ARG A 173 20.82 9.11 -21.73
C ARG A 173 19.76 8.72 -22.75
N PHE A 174 18.80 7.89 -22.36
CA PHE A 174 17.71 7.48 -23.22
C PHE A 174 16.64 8.57 -23.26
N GLU A 175 16.05 8.74 -24.44
CA GLU A 175 14.85 9.58 -24.54
C GLU A 175 13.72 8.96 -23.72
N PRO A 176 12.78 9.76 -23.17
CA PRO A 176 11.72 9.26 -22.31
C PRO A 176 10.89 8.10 -22.90
N GLY A 177 10.73 8.04 -24.23
CA GLY A 177 10.03 6.95 -24.91
C GLY A 177 10.80 5.62 -24.89
N GLN A 178 12.13 5.64 -24.90
CA GLN A 178 12.97 4.45 -24.85
C GLN A 178 12.96 3.85 -23.44
N ASN A 179 13.10 4.70 -22.41
CA ASN A 179 13.02 4.26 -21.01
C ASN A 179 11.70 3.57 -20.68
N LYS A 180 10.58 3.98 -21.28
CA LYS A 180 9.28 3.31 -21.10
C LYS A 180 9.25 1.84 -21.56
N SER A 181 10.16 1.43 -22.43
CA SER A 181 10.26 0.04 -22.89
C SER A 181 11.14 -0.83 -21.97
N CYS A 182 11.83 -0.21 -21.01
CA CYS A 182 12.63 -0.90 -19.99
C CYS A 182 11.71 -1.27 -18.82
N ILE A 183 11.35 -2.55 -18.71
CA ILE A 183 10.28 -3.02 -17.82
C ILE A 183 10.83 -4.01 -16.81
N ILE A 184 10.42 -3.84 -15.55
CA ILE A 184 10.51 -4.86 -14.49
C ILE A 184 9.09 -5.21 -14.06
N SER A 185 8.63 -6.41 -14.39
CA SER A 185 7.29 -6.91 -14.03
C SER A 185 7.33 -8.07 -13.03
N GLY A 186 8.51 -8.64 -12.76
CA GLY A 186 8.71 -9.77 -11.84
C GLY A 186 10.13 -9.84 -11.28
N GLY A 187 10.40 -10.89 -10.50
CA GLY A 187 11.70 -11.14 -9.86
C GLY A 187 11.77 -10.75 -8.38
N THR A 188 12.85 -11.18 -7.73
CA THR A 188 13.22 -10.85 -6.36
C THR A 188 14.54 -10.09 -6.34
N PHE A 189 14.53 -8.88 -5.76
CA PHE A 189 15.65 -7.95 -5.79
C PHE A 189 16.09 -7.63 -4.35
N SER A 190 17.30 -8.05 -4.01
CA SER A 190 17.92 -7.73 -2.71
C SER A 190 18.94 -6.59 -2.78
N ALA A 191 19.30 -6.16 -3.99
CA ALA A 191 20.28 -5.13 -4.27
C ALA A 191 19.67 -3.76 -4.58
N ASN A 192 20.55 -2.78 -4.79
CA ASN A 192 20.18 -1.42 -5.16
C ASN A 192 19.73 -1.33 -6.63
N ILE A 193 18.75 -0.47 -6.88
CA ILE A 193 18.15 -0.26 -8.20
C ILE A 193 18.12 1.21 -8.54
N ASP A 194 18.66 1.57 -9.70
CA ASP A 194 18.36 2.83 -10.35
C ASP A 194 17.31 2.59 -11.44
N ASN A 195 16.13 3.15 -11.23
CA ASN A 195 14.99 3.01 -12.13
C ASN A 195 14.74 4.28 -12.93
N PHE A 196 15.05 4.23 -14.22
CA PHE A 196 14.66 5.23 -15.22
C PHE A 196 13.49 4.74 -16.08
N GLY A 197 13.27 3.43 -16.13
CA GLY A 197 12.16 2.79 -16.84
C GLY A 197 10.90 2.63 -16.00
N THR A 198 10.21 1.50 -16.17
CA THR A 198 8.95 1.17 -15.48
C THR A 198 9.11 -0.07 -14.61
N ILE A 199 8.72 0.03 -13.34
CA ILE A 199 8.53 -1.10 -12.43
C ILE A 199 7.03 -1.35 -12.29
N GLU A 200 6.56 -2.50 -12.77
CA GLU A 200 5.15 -2.94 -12.70
C GLU A 200 4.95 -4.03 -11.63
N GLY A 201 6.02 -4.72 -11.23
CA GLY A 201 5.96 -5.86 -10.31
C GLY A 201 7.32 -6.23 -9.74
N GLY A 202 7.36 -7.35 -9.00
CA GLY A 202 8.55 -7.84 -8.31
C GLY A 202 8.51 -7.65 -6.78
N SER A 203 9.48 -8.26 -6.10
CA SER A 203 9.68 -8.17 -4.65
C SER A 203 11.02 -7.52 -4.32
N PHE A 204 11.02 -6.47 -3.51
CA PHE A 204 12.18 -5.62 -3.29
C PHE A 204 12.55 -5.52 -1.81
N SER A 205 13.83 -5.71 -1.48
CA SER A 205 14.38 -5.51 -0.14
C SER A 205 15.59 -4.58 -0.06
N GLY A 206 16.11 -4.11 -1.20
CA GLY A 206 17.19 -3.13 -1.31
C GLY A 206 16.70 -1.69 -1.42
N GLU A 207 17.60 -0.79 -1.81
CA GLU A 207 17.32 0.63 -2.08
C GLU A 207 16.92 0.84 -3.54
N ILE A 208 15.92 1.69 -3.77
CA ILE A 208 15.43 2.03 -5.10
C ILE A 208 15.47 3.54 -5.25
N LEU A 209 16.27 4.01 -6.19
CA LEU A 209 16.26 5.38 -6.68
C LEU A 209 15.49 5.41 -8.00
N SER A 210 14.34 6.08 -8.04
CA SER A 210 13.46 6.10 -9.20
C SER A 210 13.32 7.50 -9.78
N GLY A 211 13.92 7.69 -10.95
CA GLY A 211 13.61 8.77 -11.89
C GLY A 211 12.56 8.40 -12.94
N GLY A 212 12.11 7.14 -12.93
CA GLY A 212 11.07 6.58 -13.80
C GLY A 212 9.75 6.32 -13.09
N ILE A 213 9.00 5.33 -13.57
CA ILE A 213 7.65 5.00 -13.07
C ILE A 213 7.71 3.77 -12.18
N ILE A 214 7.05 3.84 -11.03
CA ILE A 214 6.67 2.69 -10.19
C ILE A 214 5.15 2.54 -10.27
N ALA A 215 4.71 1.54 -11.02
CA ALA A 215 3.31 1.17 -11.26
C ALA A 215 2.89 -0.12 -10.54
N GLY A 216 3.76 -0.68 -9.70
CA GLY A 216 3.46 -1.85 -8.88
C GLY A 216 4.66 -2.38 -8.10
N GLY A 217 4.56 -3.62 -7.63
CA GLY A 217 5.59 -4.29 -6.83
C GLY A 217 5.33 -4.32 -5.32
N MET A 218 6.09 -5.16 -4.64
CA MET A 218 6.08 -5.31 -3.18
C MET A 218 7.43 -4.90 -2.59
N PHE A 219 7.45 -3.80 -1.85
CA PHE A 219 8.63 -3.24 -1.21
C PHE A 219 8.58 -3.57 0.29
N SER A 220 9.54 -4.37 0.74
CA SER A 220 9.58 -4.90 2.10
C SER A 220 9.89 -3.83 3.15
N SER A 221 9.81 -4.17 4.43
CA SER A 221 10.12 -3.23 5.52
C SER A 221 11.59 -2.82 5.57
N THR A 222 12.48 -3.53 4.87
CA THR A 222 13.91 -3.21 4.80
C THR A 222 14.28 -2.40 3.56
N SER A 223 13.38 -2.30 2.57
CA SER A 223 13.65 -1.48 1.39
C SER A 223 13.47 0.01 1.67
N SER A 224 14.07 0.83 0.82
CA SER A 224 13.80 2.27 0.75
C SER A 224 13.56 2.67 -0.69
N VAL A 225 12.56 3.53 -0.92
CA VAL A 225 12.24 4.06 -2.24
C VAL A 225 12.37 5.58 -2.19
N THR A 226 13.21 6.13 -3.06
CA THR A 226 13.29 7.56 -3.32
C THR A 226 12.81 7.81 -4.74
N SER A 227 11.76 8.61 -4.89
CA SER A 227 11.25 9.05 -6.19
C SER A 227 11.65 10.49 -6.39
N ASN A 228 12.47 10.81 -7.40
CA ASN A 228 12.94 12.16 -7.68
C ASN A 228 13.12 12.39 -9.18
N ASP A 229 13.47 13.61 -9.59
CA ASP A 229 13.89 13.89 -10.96
C ASP A 229 15.37 14.28 -10.97
N GLU A 230 16.23 13.37 -11.42
CA GLU A 230 17.64 13.65 -11.69
C GLU A 230 17.84 14.21 -13.12
N GLY A 231 16.92 15.06 -13.60
CA GLY A 231 17.06 15.85 -14.82
C GLY A 231 17.08 15.04 -16.13
N THR A 232 16.48 13.85 -16.15
CA THR A 232 16.69 12.87 -17.25
C THR A 232 15.42 12.32 -17.88
N THR A 233 14.23 12.59 -17.32
CA THR A 233 12.97 12.27 -17.99
C THR A 233 12.03 13.47 -17.90
N THR A 234 11.29 13.78 -18.97
CA THR A 234 10.34 14.92 -19.02
C THR A 234 9.08 14.70 -18.17
N GLY A 235 9.19 14.07 -17.00
CA GLY A 235 8.07 13.76 -16.12
C GLY A 235 8.41 13.27 -14.71
N GLY A 236 9.68 13.33 -14.28
CA GLY A 236 10.17 12.91 -12.95
C GLY A 236 9.68 11.56 -12.42
N GLY A 237 10.14 11.20 -11.23
CA GLY A 237 9.78 9.93 -10.58
C GLY A 237 8.29 9.87 -10.22
N THR A 238 7.52 8.93 -10.77
CA THR A 238 6.10 8.75 -10.44
C THR A 238 5.84 7.42 -9.73
N ILE A 239 5.22 7.47 -8.55
CA ILE A 239 4.66 6.30 -7.86
C ILE A 239 3.14 6.30 -8.08
N SER A 240 2.64 5.34 -8.85
CA SER A 240 1.20 5.22 -9.17
C SER A 240 0.54 4.02 -8.52
N ASN A 241 1.31 3.02 -8.10
CA ASN A 241 0.80 1.86 -7.37
C ASN A 241 1.95 1.11 -6.67
N GLY A 242 1.61 0.02 -5.97
CA GLY A 242 2.55 -0.83 -5.24
C GLY A 242 2.19 -0.93 -3.76
N THR A 243 2.89 -1.81 -3.04
CA THR A 243 2.80 -1.93 -1.58
C THR A 243 4.15 -1.62 -0.95
N PHE A 244 4.22 -0.57 -0.14
CA PHE A 244 5.44 -0.02 0.42
C PHE A 244 5.44 -0.18 1.94
N LYS A 245 6.16 -1.20 2.43
CA LYS A 245 6.36 -1.43 3.87
C LYS A 245 7.58 -0.70 4.42
N GLY A 246 8.51 -0.36 3.54
CA GLY A 246 9.73 0.36 3.84
C GLY A 246 9.56 1.88 3.79
N LEU A 247 10.67 2.59 3.88
CA LEU A 247 10.70 4.05 3.78
C LEU A 247 10.37 4.50 2.35
N VAL A 248 9.56 5.55 2.21
CA VAL A 248 9.36 6.24 0.94
C VAL A 248 9.68 7.73 1.09
N THR A 249 10.47 8.25 0.16
CA THR A 249 10.75 9.67 -0.02
C THR A 249 10.25 10.10 -1.40
N ASN A 250 9.32 11.04 -1.44
CA ASN A 250 8.78 11.62 -2.67
C ASN A 250 9.33 13.04 -2.86
N GLY A 251 10.18 13.22 -3.87
CA GLY A 251 10.93 14.44 -4.14
C GLY A 251 12.21 14.56 -3.30
N ASP A 252 12.87 15.71 -3.44
CA ASP A 252 14.04 16.16 -2.71
C ASP A 252 13.75 17.46 -1.94
N SER A 253 14.55 17.71 -0.91
CA SER A 253 14.60 18.98 -0.20
C SER A 253 15.02 20.18 -1.07
N ASP A 254 15.79 19.94 -2.12
CA ASP A 254 16.18 20.94 -3.11
C ASP A 254 15.09 21.02 -4.19
N PRO A 255 14.38 22.17 -4.32
CA PRO A 255 13.27 22.32 -5.25
C PRO A 255 13.67 22.18 -6.72
N ASP A 256 14.97 22.33 -7.06
CA ASP A 256 15.45 22.17 -8.43
C ASP A 256 15.45 20.70 -8.88
N TYR A 257 15.30 19.75 -7.95
CA TYR A 257 15.27 18.29 -8.20
C TYR A 257 13.87 17.68 -7.97
N ASN A 258 12.83 18.51 -7.95
CA ASN A 258 11.45 18.11 -7.75
C ASN A 258 10.66 18.05 -9.07
N ALA A 259 10.29 16.83 -9.45
CA ALA A 259 9.19 16.55 -10.37
C ALA A 259 8.57 15.18 -10.04
N ALA A 260 8.51 14.86 -8.75
CA ALA A 260 8.04 13.58 -8.25
C ALA A 260 6.57 13.62 -7.84
N ALA A 261 5.83 12.55 -8.12
CA ALA A 261 4.42 12.46 -7.76
C ALA A 261 4.06 11.08 -7.20
N ILE A 262 3.33 11.08 -6.09
CA ILE A 262 2.57 9.92 -5.62
C ILE A 262 1.12 10.10 -6.07
N THR A 263 0.69 9.25 -7.01
CA THR A 263 -0.66 9.24 -7.58
C THR A 263 -1.47 8.00 -7.18
N GLY A 264 -0.89 7.12 -6.35
CA GLY A 264 -1.54 5.94 -5.82
C GLY A 264 -0.59 5.01 -5.07
N GLY A 265 -1.09 3.82 -4.69
CA GLY A 265 -0.34 2.81 -3.93
C GLY A 265 -0.78 2.67 -2.48
N THR A 266 -0.22 1.68 -1.80
CA THR A 266 -0.44 1.38 -0.38
C THR A 266 0.86 1.54 0.40
N PHE A 267 0.87 2.43 1.40
CA PHE A 267 2.03 2.80 2.18
C PHE A 267 1.84 2.36 3.64
N GLU A 268 2.50 1.27 4.00
CA GLU A 268 2.57 0.72 5.35
C GLU A 268 3.80 1.20 6.13
N GLY A 269 4.80 1.77 5.44
CA GLY A 269 5.97 2.41 6.02
C GLY A 269 5.87 3.94 6.07
N THR A 270 6.91 4.58 6.62
CA THR A 270 6.99 6.05 6.73
C THR A 270 7.10 6.68 5.35
N VAL A 271 6.35 7.76 5.13
CA VAL A 271 6.44 8.58 3.92
C VAL A 271 6.91 9.99 4.26
N THR A 272 7.95 10.46 3.56
CA THR A 272 8.36 11.87 3.55
C THR A 272 8.05 12.46 2.19
N ASN A 273 7.27 13.53 2.18
CA ASN A 273 6.87 14.22 0.97
C ASN A 273 7.52 15.59 0.88
N TYR A 274 8.29 15.81 -0.18
CA TYR A 274 8.81 17.10 -0.61
C TYR A 274 8.10 17.63 -1.85
N ASP A 275 7.31 16.82 -2.54
CA ASP A 275 6.66 17.19 -3.80
C ASP A 275 5.15 16.88 -3.77
N ALA A 276 4.57 16.27 -4.80
CA ALA A 276 3.13 16.07 -4.90
C ALA A 276 2.65 14.69 -4.39
N ILE A 277 1.69 14.70 -3.47
CA ILE A 277 0.81 13.55 -3.19
C ILE A 277 -0.59 13.89 -3.69
N GLU A 278 -1.02 13.16 -4.71
CA GLU A 278 -2.34 13.31 -5.34
C GLU A 278 -3.33 12.25 -4.85
N ASP A 279 -2.86 11.03 -4.58
CA ASP A 279 -3.68 9.95 -4.03
C ASP A 279 -2.81 8.89 -3.32
N GLY A 280 -3.43 7.88 -2.73
CA GLY A 280 -2.77 6.75 -2.08
C GLY A 280 -3.43 6.39 -0.75
N ALA A 281 -3.12 5.19 -0.24
CA ALA A 281 -3.56 4.73 1.07
C ALA A 281 -2.37 4.64 2.03
N PHE A 282 -2.35 5.50 3.05
CA PHE A 282 -1.25 5.65 3.99
C PHE A 282 -1.69 5.16 5.37
N SER A 283 -1.18 3.99 5.78
CA SER A 283 -1.49 3.41 7.10
C SER A 283 -0.45 3.72 8.18
N PHE A 284 0.60 4.45 7.81
CA PHE A 284 1.67 4.86 8.72
C PHE A 284 1.99 6.35 8.57
N ARG A 285 2.97 6.83 9.32
CA ARG A 285 3.28 8.26 9.46
C ARG A 285 3.64 8.89 8.11
N VAL A 286 3.04 10.06 7.85
CA VAL A 286 3.37 10.91 6.71
C VAL A 286 3.90 12.26 7.20
N THR A 287 5.01 12.71 6.63
CA THR A 287 5.55 14.06 6.86
C THR A 287 5.53 14.84 5.56
N ASN A 288 4.66 15.85 5.48
CA ASN A 288 4.63 16.81 4.37
C ASN A 288 5.58 17.97 4.68
N LYS A 289 6.66 18.09 3.91
CA LYS A 289 7.71 19.10 4.09
C LYS A 289 7.29 20.44 3.50
N GLU A 290 8.12 21.45 3.73
CA GLU A 290 7.84 22.87 3.49
C GLU A 290 7.40 23.17 2.04
N ILE A 291 7.95 22.44 1.08
CA ILE A 291 7.65 22.57 -0.36
C ILE A 291 6.65 21.50 -0.88
N GLY A 292 6.29 20.54 -0.03
CA GLY A 292 5.40 19.44 -0.39
C GLY A 292 3.92 19.86 -0.44
N THR A 293 3.19 19.22 -1.36
CA THR A 293 1.75 19.39 -1.54
C THR A 293 1.01 18.07 -1.37
N ILE A 294 -0.15 18.11 -0.72
CA ILE A 294 -1.09 17.00 -0.62
C ILE A 294 -2.45 17.47 -1.14
N SER A 295 -2.92 16.90 -2.24
CA SER A 295 -4.24 17.22 -2.82
C SER A 295 -5.27 16.11 -2.60
N GLY A 296 -4.83 14.90 -2.24
CA GLY A 296 -5.71 13.75 -1.99
C GLY A 296 -5.05 12.63 -1.19
N GLY A 297 -5.66 11.45 -1.22
CA GLY A 297 -5.24 10.27 -0.46
C GLY A 297 -6.05 10.01 0.81
N THR A 298 -5.81 8.83 1.39
CA THR A 298 -6.42 8.34 2.63
C THR A 298 -5.32 8.12 3.67
N PHE A 299 -5.34 8.88 4.76
CA PHE A 299 -4.34 8.86 5.81
C PHE A 299 -4.94 8.31 7.10
N LEU A 300 -4.46 7.14 7.53
CA LEU A 300 -4.97 6.42 8.71
C LEU A 300 -4.11 6.63 9.98
N SER A 301 -3.00 7.37 9.85
CA SER A 301 -2.03 7.62 10.93
C SER A 301 -1.63 9.10 10.98
N ASP A 302 -0.66 9.44 11.83
CA ASP A 302 -0.19 10.81 12.03
C ASP A 302 0.26 11.45 10.70
N VAL A 303 -0.24 12.65 10.45
CA VAL A 303 0.25 13.53 9.37
C VAL A 303 0.81 14.80 9.97
N THR A 304 2.11 15.03 9.78
CA THR A 304 2.77 16.29 10.12
C THR A 304 2.86 17.15 8.87
N ASN A 305 2.38 18.39 8.96
CA ASN A 305 2.31 19.30 7.82
C ASN A 305 3.16 20.56 8.02
N ARG A 306 4.10 20.78 7.11
CA ARG A 306 4.89 22.01 6.96
C ARG A 306 4.69 22.68 5.60
N GLY A 307 4.13 21.96 4.63
CA GLY A 307 3.80 22.45 3.30
C GLY A 307 2.32 22.79 3.14
N ALA A 308 1.74 22.46 1.99
CA ALA A 308 0.34 22.73 1.68
C ALA A 308 -0.50 21.45 1.63
N ILE A 309 -1.66 21.46 2.28
CA ILE A 309 -2.69 20.43 2.17
C ILE A 309 -3.95 21.07 1.57
N GLY A 310 -4.31 20.62 0.37
CA GLY A 310 -5.50 21.01 -0.36
C GLY A 310 -6.60 19.95 -0.41
N GLY A 311 -6.38 18.76 0.14
CA GLY A 311 -7.38 17.71 0.20
C GLY A 311 -6.90 16.44 0.90
N GLY A 312 -7.74 15.40 0.84
CA GLY A 312 -7.48 14.09 1.44
C GLY A 312 -8.42 13.74 2.59
N PHE A 313 -8.50 12.45 2.91
CA PHE A 313 -9.20 11.91 4.07
C PHE A 313 -8.20 11.64 5.19
N PHE A 314 -8.47 12.14 6.40
CA PHE A 314 -7.58 12.02 7.56
C PHE A 314 -8.33 11.39 8.73
N ALA A 315 -7.90 10.20 9.16
CA ALA A 315 -8.49 9.51 10.30
C ALA A 315 -8.12 10.15 11.64
N LEU A 316 -7.06 10.95 11.67
CA LEU A 316 -6.53 11.65 12.84
C LEU A 316 -6.40 13.16 12.56
N PRO A 317 -6.35 14.02 13.59
CA PRO A 317 -6.04 15.44 13.41
C PRO A 317 -4.68 15.65 12.71
N ILE A 318 -4.60 16.67 11.88
CA ILE A 318 -3.35 17.06 11.21
C ILE A 318 -2.49 17.86 12.19
N ILE A 319 -1.22 17.47 12.33
CA ILE A 319 -0.23 18.19 13.15
C ILE A 319 0.40 19.28 12.29
N CYS A 320 -0.12 20.51 12.39
CA CYS A 320 0.37 21.62 11.59
C CYS A 320 1.56 22.33 12.26
N GLU A 321 2.73 22.28 11.62
CA GLU A 321 4.00 22.87 12.09
C GLU A 321 4.45 24.01 11.15
N GLY A 322 3.53 24.91 10.80
CA GLY A 322 3.78 26.06 9.92
C GLY A 322 3.27 25.91 8.49
N GLY A 323 2.71 24.75 8.15
CA GLY A 323 2.04 24.52 6.87
C GLY A 323 0.65 25.16 6.77
N THR A 324 0.02 25.00 5.61
CA THR A 324 -1.37 25.41 5.36
C THR A 324 -2.27 24.20 5.11
N VAL A 325 -3.52 24.30 5.55
CA VAL A 325 -4.59 23.35 5.23
C VAL A 325 -5.75 24.18 4.67
N SER A 326 -6.06 24.00 3.39
CA SER A 326 -7.17 24.70 2.72
C SER A 326 -8.40 23.82 2.55
N ALA A 327 -8.24 22.50 2.47
CA ALA A 327 -9.33 21.55 2.45
C ALA A 327 -8.90 20.17 2.97
N SER A 328 -9.81 19.45 3.61
CA SER A 328 -9.62 18.10 4.13
C SER A 328 -10.95 17.43 4.45
N THR A 329 -10.96 16.11 4.61
CA THR A 329 -12.13 15.35 5.05
C THR A 329 -11.78 14.52 6.27
N PHE A 330 -12.67 14.50 7.26
CA PHE A 330 -12.47 13.82 8.53
C PHE A 330 -13.65 12.87 8.84
N PRO A 331 -13.41 11.76 9.57
CA PRO A 331 -14.49 10.89 10.01
C PRO A 331 -15.35 11.57 11.08
N VAL A 332 -16.64 11.23 11.07
CA VAL A 332 -17.61 11.61 12.10
C VAL A 332 -18.00 10.35 12.86
N HIS A 333 -17.61 10.31 14.12
CA HIS A 333 -18.03 9.30 15.07
C HIS A 333 -19.31 9.73 15.77
N THR A 334 -20.10 8.76 16.23
CA THR A 334 -21.36 9.04 16.92
C THR A 334 -21.45 8.22 18.21
N ALA A 335 -21.92 8.86 19.27
CA ALA A 335 -22.25 8.25 20.56
C ALA A 335 -23.72 8.54 20.85
N LEU A 336 -24.60 7.73 20.26
CA LEU A 336 -26.04 7.95 20.25
C LEU A 336 -26.76 6.90 21.11
N THR A 337 -27.62 7.34 22.02
CA THR A 337 -28.51 6.47 22.80
C THR A 337 -29.96 6.69 22.38
N GLY A 338 -30.66 5.65 21.93
CA GLY A 338 -32.05 5.78 21.45
C GLY A 338 -32.22 6.60 20.16
N LEU A 339 -31.13 6.92 19.47
CA LEU A 339 -31.09 7.72 18.25
C LEU A 339 -30.22 7.03 17.18
N SER A 340 -30.37 7.45 15.92
CA SER A 340 -29.58 7.00 14.77
C SER A 340 -29.38 8.16 13.78
N ILE A 341 -28.43 8.03 12.84
CA ILE A 341 -28.34 8.94 11.69
C ILE A 341 -29.28 8.43 10.59
N ALA A 342 -30.19 9.28 10.12
CA ALA A 342 -31.05 8.98 8.99
C ALA A 342 -30.22 8.88 7.70
N GLU A 343 -30.42 7.81 6.94
CA GLU A 343 -29.69 7.44 5.72
C GLU A 343 -28.17 7.26 5.88
N THR A 344 -27.75 6.13 6.45
CA THR A 344 -26.37 5.67 6.22
C THR A 344 -26.28 4.15 6.09
N ALA A 345 -27.12 3.59 5.22
CA ALA A 345 -26.94 2.20 4.79
C ALA A 345 -25.82 2.13 3.74
N ASN A 346 -24.56 2.27 4.19
CA ASN A 346 -23.28 1.99 3.48
C ASN A 346 -22.39 3.17 3.04
N ALA A 347 -22.65 4.42 3.45
CA ALA A 347 -21.67 5.51 3.29
C ALA A 347 -20.88 5.72 4.59
N GLU A 348 -19.59 6.03 4.49
CA GLU A 348 -18.78 6.43 5.65
C GLU A 348 -19.24 7.82 6.10
N LEU A 349 -19.51 8.00 7.39
CA LEU A 349 -19.97 9.28 7.93
C LEU A 349 -18.77 10.21 8.05
N VAL A 350 -18.75 11.28 7.26
CA VAL A 350 -17.61 12.19 7.16
C VAL A 350 -18.07 13.65 7.18
N ALA A 351 -17.15 14.53 7.56
CA ALA A 351 -17.30 15.97 7.45
C ALA A 351 -16.12 16.51 6.65
N SER A 352 -16.41 17.44 5.74
CA SER A 352 -15.38 18.11 4.96
C SER A 352 -15.13 19.51 5.52
N PHE A 353 -13.87 19.89 5.45
CA PHE A 353 -13.34 21.20 5.76
C PHE A 353 -12.94 21.91 4.48
N GLU A 354 -13.25 23.19 4.42
CA GLU A 354 -12.79 24.10 3.40
C GLU A 354 -12.56 25.45 4.09
N LYS A 355 -11.36 25.99 3.92
CA LYS A 355 -10.92 27.19 4.63
C LYS A 355 -11.82 28.37 4.22
N ASP A 356 -12.27 29.12 5.23
CA ASP A 356 -13.12 30.32 5.08
C ASP A 356 -14.50 30.07 4.42
N SER A 357 -14.96 28.81 4.36
CA SER A 357 -16.27 28.46 3.79
C SER A 357 -17.42 28.70 4.78
N GLU A 358 -18.49 29.34 4.29
CA GLU A 358 -19.76 29.52 4.99
C GLU A 358 -20.71 28.32 4.85
N GLU A 359 -20.33 27.31 4.04
CA GLU A 359 -21.14 26.10 3.85
C GLU A 359 -21.11 25.19 5.10
N ILE A 360 -22.07 24.27 5.16
CA ILE A 360 -22.33 23.39 6.30
C ILE A 360 -22.34 21.91 5.91
N ASN A 361 -21.80 21.06 6.79
CA ASN A 361 -21.96 19.61 6.80
C ASN A 361 -23.28 19.26 7.49
N CYS A 362 -24.19 18.58 6.79
CA CYS A 362 -25.53 18.29 7.30
C CYS A 362 -25.69 16.81 7.67
N PHE A 363 -26.25 16.55 8.84
CA PHE A 363 -26.62 15.23 9.34
C PHE A 363 -28.05 15.26 9.88
N MET A 364 -28.75 14.13 9.85
CA MET A 364 -30.12 14.04 10.35
C MET A 364 -30.21 13.00 11.45
N LEU A 365 -30.55 13.42 12.67
CA LEU A 365 -30.87 12.50 13.76
C LEU A 365 -32.28 11.94 13.59
N LYS A 366 -32.44 10.64 13.84
CA LYS A 366 -33.72 9.95 13.90
C LYS A 366 -33.85 9.23 15.22
N ALA A 367 -34.93 9.52 15.95
CA ALA A 367 -35.25 8.82 17.18
C ALA A 367 -35.76 7.39 16.90
N ALA A 368 -35.42 6.46 17.78
CA ALA A 368 -36.00 5.11 17.80
C ALA A 368 -37.47 5.16 18.30
N GLU A 369 -38.24 4.09 18.08
CA GLU A 369 -39.69 4.05 18.36
C GLU A 369 -40.08 4.46 19.79
N GLU A 370 -39.21 4.23 20.78
CA GLU A 370 -39.47 4.52 22.21
C GLU A 370 -38.83 5.84 22.69
N TYR A 371 -38.24 6.62 21.78
CA TYR A 371 -37.49 7.81 22.12
C TYR A 371 -37.98 9.03 21.32
N GLN A 372 -37.76 10.22 21.89
CA GLN A 372 -37.91 11.52 21.24
C GLN A 372 -36.54 12.15 21.03
N LEU A 373 -36.45 13.06 20.05
CA LEU A 373 -35.27 13.88 19.84
C LEU A 373 -34.99 14.74 21.09
N PRO A 374 -33.72 14.87 21.53
CA PRO A 374 -33.38 15.72 22.67
C PRO A 374 -33.47 17.20 22.32
N ASP A 375 -33.54 18.05 23.35
CA ASP A 375 -33.51 19.51 23.22
C ASP A 375 -32.12 20.05 22.84
N ALA A 376 -31.06 19.30 23.14
CA ALA A 376 -29.68 19.68 22.87
C ALA A 376 -28.80 18.46 22.56
N ILE A 377 -27.72 18.71 21.82
CA ILE A 377 -26.68 17.73 21.48
C ILE A 377 -25.30 18.29 21.83
N ALA A 378 -24.26 17.46 21.74
CA ALA A 378 -22.88 17.91 21.86
C ALA A 378 -22.06 17.43 20.66
N VAL A 379 -21.18 18.31 20.16
CA VAL A 379 -20.21 18.01 19.12
C VAL A 379 -18.82 18.38 19.63
N SER A 380 -17.86 17.47 19.52
CA SER A 380 -16.46 17.69 19.89
C SER A 380 -15.49 17.22 18.81
N LEU A 381 -14.27 17.75 18.81
CA LEU A 381 -13.17 17.32 17.94
C LEU A 381 -12.47 16.10 18.54
N GLY A 382 -12.32 15.04 17.77
CA GLY A 382 -11.61 13.81 18.09
C GLY A 382 -12.40 12.88 19.00
N SER A 383 -12.45 13.21 20.29
CA SER A 383 -13.00 12.36 21.34
C SER A 383 -13.94 13.14 22.26
N ALA A 384 -14.53 12.45 23.24
CA ALA A 384 -15.43 13.07 24.23
C ALA A 384 -14.72 14.12 25.10
N ASP A 385 -13.41 13.95 25.31
CA ASP A 385 -12.55 14.86 26.08
C ASP A 385 -11.90 15.94 25.20
N GLY A 386 -12.10 15.88 23.89
CA GLY A 386 -11.56 16.85 22.95
C GLY A 386 -12.28 18.21 23.00
N PRO A 387 -11.75 19.21 22.27
CA PRO A 387 -12.36 20.53 22.22
C PRO A 387 -13.82 20.48 21.78
N LYS A 388 -14.71 21.10 22.57
CA LYS A 388 -16.14 21.19 22.27
C LYS A 388 -16.38 22.30 21.25
N LEU A 389 -17.19 22.01 20.25
CA LEU A 389 -17.70 23.01 19.33
C LEU A 389 -18.84 23.81 20.00
N ALA A 390 -18.95 25.09 19.68
CA ALA A 390 -19.96 25.98 20.23
C ALA A 390 -21.26 25.91 19.42
N ALA A 391 -22.37 25.59 20.08
CA ALA A 391 -23.70 25.64 19.46
C ALA A 391 -24.07 27.08 19.04
N GLY A 392 -24.66 27.23 17.86
CA GLY A 392 -25.01 28.51 17.25
C GLY A 392 -23.86 29.19 16.48
N THR A 393 -22.61 28.92 16.85
CA THR A 393 -21.43 29.47 16.17
C THR A 393 -20.80 28.46 15.22
N ASP A 394 -20.46 27.28 15.71
CA ASP A 394 -19.71 26.24 14.97
C ASP A 394 -20.65 25.20 14.38
N TYR A 395 -21.78 24.94 15.04
CA TYR A 395 -22.83 24.06 14.55
C TYR A 395 -24.22 24.51 15.03
N THR A 396 -25.26 24.07 14.33
CA THR A 396 -26.67 24.23 14.74
C THR A 396 -27.36 22.89 14.87
N TYR A 397 -28.40 22.84 15.69
CA TYR A 397 -29.24 21.67 15.89
C TYR A 397 -30.71 22.10 16.00
N ASP A 398 -31.57 21.45 15.22
CA ASP A 398 -33.01 21.62 15.27
C ASP A 398 -33.66 20.39 15.93
N ALA A 399 -34.16 20.57 17.16
CA ALA A 399 -34.79 19.51 17.93
C ALA A 399 -36.12 19.00 17.35
N ALA A 400 -36.78 19.78 16.49
CA ALA A 400 -38.04 19.36 15.86
C ALA A 400 -37.82 18.41 14.68
N THR A 401 -36.75 18.65 13.91
CA THR A 401 -36.44 17.88 12.70
C THR A 401 -35.31 16.89 12.88
N GLY A 402 -34.47 17.07 13.90
CA GLY A 402 -33.24 16.30 14.13
C GLY A 402 -32.06 16.77 13.27
N ALA A 403 -32.20 17.87 12.52
CA ALA A 403 -31.15 18.37 11.65
C ALA A 403 -29.96 18.92 12.44
N VAL A 404 -28.76 18.44 12.12
CA VAL A 404 -27.49 18.90 12.65
C VAL A 404 -26.70 19.49 11.50
N ALA A 405 -26.26 20.74 11.62
CA ALA A 405 -25.44 21.39 10.60
C ALA A 405 -24.14 21.90 11.24
N ILE A 406 -22.98 21.42 10.78
CA ILE A 406 -21.66 21.82 11.26
C ILE A 406 -20.98 22.67 10.20
N LYS A 407 -20.54 23.89 10.53
CA LYS A 407 -19.81 24.73 9.57
C LYS A 407 -18.57 24.02 9.06
N LYS A 408 -18.30 24.05 7.76
CA LYS A 408 -17.10 23.43 7.16
C LYS A 408 -15.82 23.92 7.85
N GLY A 409 -15.69 25.22 8.12
CA GLY A 409 -14.54 25.78 8.81
C GLY A 409 -14.33 25.30 10.26
N ALA A 410 -15.35 24.73 10.91
CA ALA A 410 -15.25 24.19 12.27
C ALA A 410 -14.75 22.73 12.32
N ALA A 411 -14.75 22.02 11.18
CA ALA A 411 -14.33 20.63 11.09
C ALA A 411 -12.81 20.51 10.93
N SER A 412 -12.02 20.91 11.93
CA SER A 412 -10.54 20.89 11.88
C SER A 412 -9.90 19.55 12.25
N GLY A 413 -10.70 18.49 12.38
CA GLY A 413 -10.28 17.15 12.75
C GLY A 413 -11.47 16.18 12.74
N PRO A 414 -11.24 14.90 13.10
CA PRO A 414 -12.33 13.95 13.37
C PRO A 414 -13.37 14.55 14.30
N LEU A 415 -14.64 14.19 14.14
CA LEU A 415 -15.73 14.72 14.96
C LEU A 415 -16.37 13.61 15.79
N LEU A 416 -16.86 13.96 16.97
CA LEU A 416 -17.71 13.12 17.79
C LEU A 416 -19.04 13.82 18.05
N LEU A 417 -20.12 13.24 17.53
CA LEU A 417 -21.49 13.66 17.79
C LEU A 417 -22.09 12.82 18.93
N THR A 418 -22.40 13.45 20.05
CA THR A 418 -22.98 12.79 21.23
C THR A 418 -24.40 13.31 21.49
N ALA A 419 -25.36 12.40 21.62
CA ALA A 419 -26.74 12.72 21.95
C ALA A 419 -27.47 11.53 22.58
N SER A 420 -28.41 11.79 23.48
CA SER A 420 -29.29 10.77 24.06
C SER A 420 -30.74 11.18 23.80
N GLY A 421 -31.51 10.28 23.19
CA GLY A 421 -32.95 10.47 23.05
C GLY A 421 -33.62 10.50 24.42
N VAL A 422 -34.76 11.20 24.48
CA VAL A 422 -35.60 11.26 25.69
C VAL A 422 -36.61 10.12 25.62
N PRO A 423 -36.66 9.17 26.57
CA PRO A 423 -37.65 8.10 26.56
C PRO A 423 -39.07 8.66 26.54
N VAL A 424 -39.93 8.11 25.68
CA VAL A 424 -41.36 8.45 25.68
C VAL A 424 -41.97 7.85 26.95
N VAL A 425 -42.15 8.67 27.99
CA VAL A 425 -42.81 8.24 29.23
C VAL A 425 -44.26 7.92 28.89
N ALA A 426 -44.67 6.66 29.10
CA ALA A 426 -46.05 6.27 28.94
C ALA A 426 -46.93 7.15 29.85
N PRO A 427 -48.06 7.69 29.37
CA PRO A 427 -48.92 8.54 30.19
C PRO A 427 -49.28 7.79 31.48
N ALA A 428 -49.12 8.47 32.61
CA ALA A 428 -49.46 7.92 33.92
C ALA A 428 -50.90 7.35 33.88
N PRO A 429 -51.16 6.16 34.45
CA PRO A 429 -52.50 5.61 34.45
C PRO A 429 -53.46 6.63 35.07
N GLU A 430 -54.54 6.92 34.34
CA GLU A 430 -55.57 7.89 34.70
C GLU A 430 -56.07 7.62 36.14
N PRO A 431 -56.16 8.63 37.03
CA PRO A 431 -56.63 8.40 38.39
C PRO A 431 -58.05 7.84 38.34
N ALA A 432 -58.23 6.67 38.94
CA ALA A 432 -59.53 6.01 39.02
C ALA A 432 -60.58 6.96 39.62
N PRO A 433 -61.81 7.00 39.10
CA PRO A 433 -62.86 7.89 39.58
C PRO A 433 -63.18 7.63 41.06
N PRO A 434 -63.52 8.66 41.86
CA PRO A 434 -63.75 8.50 43.28
C PRO A 434 -65.00 7.65 43.53
N THR A 435 -64.85 6.59 44.31
CA THR A 435 -65.99 5.82 44.86
C THR A 435 -66.77 6.65 45.88
N PRO A 436 -68.12 6.65 45.86
CA PRO A 436 -68.94 7.41 46.80
C PRO A 436 -68.94 6.82 48.22
N ASP A 437 -68.80 7.72 49.19
CA ASP A 437 -69.29 7.70 50.58
C ASP A 437 -69.29 6.39 51.39
N SER A 438 -68.55 6.43 52.51
CA SER A 438 -69.03 5.87 53.77
C SER A 438 -68.74 6.84 54.94
N ARG A 439 -69.84 7.32 55.52
CA ARG A 439 -69.98 8.23 56.67
C ARG A 439 -69.40 7.63 57.99
N PRO A 440 -68.95 8.45 58.96
CA PRO A 440 -68.15 8.01 60.12
C PRO A 440 -68.97 7.73 61.39
N PRO A 441 -68.33 7.17 62.44
CA PRO A 441 -68.70 7.50 63.82
C PRO A 441 -67.52 7.99 64.69
N THR A 442 -67.69 9.21 65.20
CA THR A 442 -67.54 9.74 66.58
C THR A 442 -66.49 9.21 67.59
N SER A 443 -65.62 10.17 67.96
CA SER A 443 -64.97 10.53 69.25
C SER A 443 -65.38 9.84 70.55
N ASP A 444 -64.38 9.54 71.40
CA ASP A 444 -64.13 10.06 72.78
C ASP A 444 -62.93 9.29 73.39
N ALA A 445 -61.95 9.78 74.18
CA ALA A 445 -61.74 11.04 74.89
C ALA A 445 -60.22 11.27 75.17
N LYS A 446 -59.80 12.53 74.98
CA LYS A 446 -58.93 13.39 75.82
C LYS A 446 -58.12 12.78 76.99
N LEU A 447 -56.78 12.94 76.94
CA LEU A 447 -56.01 13.57 78.03
C LEU A 447 -54.64 14.12 77.58
N LEU A 448 -54.29 15.28 78.16
CA LEU A 448 -53.10 16.11 78.03
C LEU A 448 -51.76 15.38 78.26
N ALA A 449 -50.69 15.77 77.54
CA ALA A 449 -49.66 16.71 78.03
C ALA A 449 -48.51 16.85 77.02
N ALA A 450 -48.07 18.09 76.83
CA ALA A 450 -46.87 18.46 76.07
C ALA A 450 -45.59 18.21 76.88
N THR A 451 -44.49 17.83 76.22
CA THR A 451 -43.17 18.51 76.24
C THR A 451 -42.08 17.65 75.59
N GLY A 452 -41.23 18.29 74.78
CA GLY A 452 -39.77 18.04 74.84
C GLY A 452 -39.14 17.21 73.71
N ASP A 453 -38.57 17.93 72.76
CA ASP A 453 -37.31 17.71 72.02
C ASP A 453 -36.72 16.31 71.74
N SER A 454 -36.49 16.12 70.45
CA SER A 454 -35.32 15.56 69.74
C SER A 454 -34.17 14.95 70.56
N ALA A 455 -33.83 13.70 70.24
CA ALA A 455 -32.50 13.28 69.77
C ALA A 455 -32.45 11.78 69.44
N ILE A 456 -31.87 11.46 68.30
CA ILE A 456 -31.51 10.12 67.82
C ILE A 456 -30.15 9.72 68.40
N PRO A 457 -29.91 8.45 68.78
CA PRO A 457 -28.56 7.88 68.81
C PRO A 457 -28.37 6.68 67.87
N THR A 458 -27.37 6.85 67.00
CA THR A 458 -26.23 5.97 66.64
C THR A 458 -26.22 4.48 67.01
N VAL A 459 -25.82 3.61 66.06
CA VAL A 459 -24.87 2.44 66.13
C VAL A 459 -24.65 1.98 64.66
N VAL A 460 -23.49 2.10 63.96
CA VAL A 460 -22.13 1.50 64.02
C VAL A 460 -22.02 -0.02 63.72
N ALA A 461 -21.05 -0.33 62.83
CA ALA A 461 -20.38 -1.61 62.51
C ALA A 461 -20.82 -2.28 61.16
N GLY A 462 -19.94 -2.76 60.28
CA GLY A 462 -18.48 -2.85 60.25
C GLY A 462 -17.99 -3.65 59.03
N ILE A 463 -16.88 -3.20 58.43
CA ILE A 463 -15.70 -3.93 57.88
C ILE A 463 -15.92 -5.24 57.09
N ALA A 464 -15.44 -5.29 55.83
CA ALA A 464 -14.37 -6.22 55.38
C ALA A 464 -13.89 -5.99 53.92
N LEU A 465 -12.63 -6.37 53.71
CA LEU A 465 -11.66 -6.10 52.64
C LEU A 465 -11.64 -7.21 51.56
N LEU A 466 -11.06 -6.93 50.36
CA LEU A 466 -10.24 -7.79 49.45
C LEU A 466 -10.26 -7.15 48.03
N ALA A 467 -9.23 -6.52 47.44
CA ALA A 467 -7.84 -6.85 47.12
C ALA A 467 -7.61 -7.44 45.69
N ALA A 468 -6.60 -6.86 45.00
CA ALA A 468 -5.91 -7.23 43.74
C ALA A 468 -6.68 -7.05 42.41
N GLY A 469 -6.10 -6.59 41.30
CA GLY A 469 -4.71 -6.30 40.96
C GLY A 469 -4.39 -6.78 39.54
N ALA A 470 -4.28 -5.83 38.61
CA ALA A 470 -3.38 -5.75 37.44
C ALA A 470 -3.41 -6.77 36.24
N LEU A 471 -3.22 -6.15 35.06
CA LEU A 471 -2.50 -6.58 33.84
C LEU A 471 -3.20 -7.40 32.73
N ALA A 472 -3.40 -6.68 31.61
CA ALA A 472 -3.13 -7.00 30.20
C ALA A 472 -2.94 -8.46 29.73
N ALA A 473 -3.64 -8.84 28.65
CA ALA A 473 -3.06 -9.40 27.41
C ALA A 473 -4.15 -9.80 26.39
N SER A 474 -3.92 -9.36 25.15
CA SER A 474 -4.16 -10.01 23.85
C SER A 474 -4.92 -11.35 23.77
N ALA A 475 -5.79 -11.49 22.76
CA ALA A 475 -5.59 -12.41 21.62
C ALA A 475 -6.87 -12.63 20.80
N ALA A 476 -6.64 -12.76 19.49
CA ALA A 476 -7.60 -13.09 18.45
C ALA A 476 -8.21 -14.50 18.58
N ALA A 477 -9.45 -14.67 18.11
CA ALA A 477 -9.94 -15.99 17.67
C ALA A 477 -11.02 -15.88 16.58
N ARG A 478 -10.52 -15.99 15.35
CA ARG A 478 -11.16 -16.45 14.10
C ARG A 478 -12.19 -17.56 14.37
N ARG A 479 -13.40 -17.48 13.80
CA ARG A 479 -14.35 -18.62 13.77
C ARG A 479 -14.78 -18.95 12.34
N ASN A 480 -14.10 -19.96 11.77
CA ASN A 480 -14.51 -20.68 10.57
C ASN A 480 -15.80 -21.47 10.84
N ARG A 481 -16.76 -21.41 9.92
CA ARG A 481 -17.83 -22.42 9.79
C ARG A 481 -17.62 -23.18 8.48
N ARG A 482 -17.15 -24.43 8.60
CA ARG A 482 -17.39 -25.49 7.60
C ARG A 482 -18.61 -26.28 8.07
N THR A 483 -19.60 -26.43 7.20
CA THR A 483 -20.67 -27.42 7.32
C THR A 483 -20.47 -28.47 6.25
N HIS A 484 -20.13 -29.68 6.69
CA HIS A 484 -20.34 -30.91 5.92
C HIS A 484 -21.81 -31.31 5.98
N ARG A 485 -22.39 -31.75 4.86
CA ARG A 485 -23.22 -32.96 4.84
C ARG A 485 -23.45 -33.48 3.41
N ARG A 486 -23.02 -34.73 3.24
CA ARG A 486 -23.36 -35.79 2.28
C ARG A 486 -23.11 -35.56 0.79
#